data_AF-V7BEJ6-F1
#
_entry.id   AF-V7BEJ6-F1
#
_cell.length_a   1.000
_cell.length_b   1.000
_cell.length_c   1.000
_cell.angle_alpha   90.00
_cell.angle_beta   90.00
_cell.angle_gamma   90.00
#
_symmetry.space_group_name_H-M   'P 1'
#
loop_
_entity.id
_entity.type
_entity.pdbx_description
1 polymer ?
#
loop_
_entity_poly.entity_id
_entity_poly.type
_entity_poly.pdbx_seq_one_letter_code
_entity_poly.pdbx_strand_id
1 'polypeptide(L)'
;MRRNHSNSGNYRNPCLTMHQPWASLLVYGIKRVEGRSWPSPIKGRLWIHAASKVPDESTIKAMEYFYREIYALNGVTDIQFPQHYPVSRLLGCVEVVGCLTRDELACWEMVPEGVRLEAQTNYCWLCERPQKLLIPFEMRGYQGVYNLERKIYDAAVRGLSPVNSPLPVKFPLPDPRDPFSLKPGSISAFTPKSKATEVGRSSSISLAIAGAQAAAIQFSKKDQNFHSTTARNNAPATMNADNEVTDTARSYNLRSDGRSMENDNISSTELDMKFDDTTFPLYREKKRSSNYSEGSSRQNRSTGAEADLRQYPQAPSKIFAAALKSLKQ
;
A
#
# COMPACT_ATOMS: atom_id res chain seq x y z
N MET A 1 40.73 5.04 -11.49
CA MET A 1 39.35 4.50 -11.44
C MET A 1 38.71 4.92 -10.13
N ARG A 2 37.85 5.95 -10.15
CA ARG A 2 37.11 6.39 -8.95
C ARG A 2 35.96 5.41 -8.74
N ARG A 3 35.99 4.65 -7.63
CA ARG A 3 34.86 3.86 -7.17
C ARG A 3 33.74 4.83 -6.81
N ASN A 4 32.71 4.92 -7.65
CA ASN A 4 31.44 5.55 -7.31
C ASN A 4 30.88 4.81 -6.09
N HIS A 5 31.19 5.30 -4.89
CA HIS A 5 30.45 4.95 -3.70
C HIS A 5 29.08 5.59 -3.90
N SER A 6 28.11 4.80 -4.36
CA SER A 6 26.71 5.18 -4.28
C SER A 6 26.45 5.70 -2.87
N ASN A 7 25.80 6.84 -2.78
CA ASN A 7 25.42 7.51 -1.54
C ASN A 7 24.36 6.69 -0.78
N SER A 8 24.67 5.43 -0.47
CA SER A 8 23.85 4.57 0.36
C SER A 8 23.93 5.16 1.76
N GLY A 9 22.88 5.88 2.15
CA GLY A 9 22.70 6.28 3.54
C GLY A 9 22.97 5.09 4.45
N ASN A 10 23.52 5.33 5.65
CA ASN A 10 23.85 4.28 6.60
C ASN A 10 22.55 3.66 7.19
N TYR A 11 21.86 2.88 6.37
CA TYR A 11 20.59 2.23 6.70
C TYR A 11 20.90 0.89 7.36
N ARG A 12 20.69 0.82 8.67
CA ARG A 12 20.83 -0.42 9.45
C ARG A 12 19.52 -1.19 9.50
N ASN A 13 18.44 -0.49 9.80
CA ASN A 13 17.09 -1.04 9.92
C ASN A 13 16.10 -0.11 9.18
N PRO A 14 16.19 -0.02 7.85
CA PRO A 14 15.42 0.95 7.08
C PRO A 14 13.92 0.67 7.20
N CYS A 15 13.15 1.74 7.33
CA CYS A 15 11.71 1.76 7.41
C CYS A 15 11.17 2.83 6.46
N LEU A 16 10.03 2.53 5.85
CA LEU A 16 9.29 3.44 4.99
C LEU A 16 7.89 3.62 5.54
N THR A 17 7.49 4.88 5.71
CA THR A 17 6.10 5.23 5.98
C THR A 17 5.33 5.31 4.66
N MET A 18 4.17 4.68 4.59
CA MET A 18 3.29 4.76 3.42
C MET A 18 1.81 4.80 3.81
N HIS A 19 0.98 5.38 2.95
CA HIS A 19 -0.45 5.51 3.21
C HIS A 19 -1.17 4.17 3.14
N GLN A 20 -2.27 4.06 3.88
CA GLN A 20 -3.23 3.00 3.67
C GLN A 20 -4.08 3.27 2.43
N PRO A 21 -4.58 2.23 1.73
CA PRO A 21 -4.44 0.80 2.05
C PRO A 21 -3.12 0.15 1.61
N TRP A 22 -2.26 0.86 0.87
CA TRP A 22 -1.05 0.27 0.27
C TRP A 22 -0.09 -0.34 1.29
N ALA A 23 0.03 0.24 2.49
CA ALA A 23 0.88 -0.29 3.57
C ALA A 23 0.49 -1.73 3.94
N SER A 24 -0.79 -1.95 4.24
CA SER A 24 -1.31 -3.29 4.54
C SER A 24 -1.21 -4.20 3.32
N LEU A 25 -1.61 -3.75 2.13
CA LEU A 25 -1.57 -4.58 0.93
C LEU A 25 -0.15 -5.09 0.62
N LEU A 26 0.88 -4.28 0.90
CA LEU A 26 2.28 -4.66 0.71
C LEU A 26 2.73 -5.72 1.72
N VAL A 27 2.48 -5.52 3.02
CA VAL A 27 2.89 -6.50 4.05
C VAL A 27 2.04 -7.78 4.04
N TYR A 28 0.83 -7.73 3.48
CA TYR A 28 -0.01 -8.91 3.22
C TYR A 28 0.38 -9.63 1.91
N GLY A 29 1.38 -9.13 1.18
CA GLY A 29 1.87 -9.77 -0.03
C GLY A 29 0.91 -9.71 -1.22
N ILE A 30 -0.07 -8.80 -1.19
CA ILE A 30 -1.01 -8.54 -2.27
C ILE A 30 -0.37 -7.57 -3.27
N LYS A 31 0.14 -6.44 -2.75
CA LYS A 31 0.97 -5.48 -3.48
C LYS A 31 2.41 -5.99 -3.54
N ARG A 32 3.02 -5.94 -4.72
CA ARG A 32 4.36 -6.50 -4.99
C ARG A 32 5.36 -5.44 -5.45
N VAL A 33 4.85 -4.28 -5.89
CA VAL A 33 5.66 -3.17 -6.37
C VAL A 33 5.34 -1.92 -5.58
N GLU A 34 6.33 -1.32 -4.94
CA GLU A 34 6.20 -0.02 -4.29
C GLU A 34 6.58 1.11 -5.27
N GLY A 35 5.67 2.07 -5.46
CA GLY A 35 5.84 3.16 -6.43
C GLY A 35 6.35 4.44 -5.77
N ARG A 36 7.43 5.03 -6.30
CA ARG A 36 7.98 6.30 -5.81
C ARG A 36 8.45 7.20 -6.95
N SER A 37 8.49 8.50 -6.68
CA SER A 37 9.06 9.50 -7.61
C SER A 37 10.59 9.47 -7.67
N TRP A 38 11.23 8.63 -6.84
CA TRP A 38 12.68 8.54 -6.67
C TRP A 38 13.12 7.06 -6.55
N PRO A 39 14.36 6.73 -6.97
CA PRO A 39 14.87 5.36 -6.98
C PRO A 39 15.10 4.83 -5.56
N SER A 40 15.02 3.52 -5.36
CA SER A 40 15.23 2.94 -4.03
C SER A 40 16.65 3.22 -3.52
N PRO A 41 16.83 3.72 -2.29
CA PRO A 41 18.14 4.03 -1.72
C PRO A 41 18.76 2.81 -1.03
N ILE A 42 18.01 1.70 -0.94
CA ILE A 42 18.32 0.48 -0.21
C ILE A 42 18.01 -0.75 -1.06
N LYS A 43 18.62 -1.87 -0.66
CA LYS A 43 18.24 -3.23 -1.07
C LYS A 43 18.24 -4.10 0.17
N GLY A 44 17.47 -5.18 0.15
CA GLY A 44 17.25 -6.04 1.31
C GLY A 44 16.02 -5.62 2.13
N ARG A 45 15.99 -5.98 3.41
CA ARG A 45 14.82 -5.78 4.28
C ARG A 45 14.43 -4.31 4.39
N LEU A 46 13.16 -4.02 4.17
CA LEU A 46 12.51 -2.73 4.41
C LEU A 46 11.31 -2.91 5.33
N TRP A 47 11.32 -2.24 6.47
CA TRP A 47 10.19 -2.17 7.37
C TRP A 47 9.10 -1.25 6.84
N ILE A 48 7.84 -1.60 7.06
CA ILE A 48 6.69 -0.86 6.56
C ILE A 48 5.87 -0.33 7.73
N HIS A 49 5.78 0.99 7.79
CA HIS A 49 4.94 1.74 8.72
C HIS A 49 3.73 2.32 7.97
N ALA A 50 2.54 2.18 8.55
CA ALA A 50 1.34 2.81 8.05
C ALA A 50 1.25 4.26 8.53
N ALA A 51 1.11 5.19 7.59
CA ALA A 51 0.90 6.61 7.88
C ALA A 51 -0.36 6.85 8.74
N SER A 52 -0.47 8.06 9.31
CA SER A 52 -1.54 8.40 10.24
C SER A 52 -2.90 8.72 9.60
N LYS A 53 -2.93 9.08 8.31
CA LYS A 53 -4.19 9.37 7.61
C LYS A 53 -5.00 8.09 7.45
N VAL A 54 -6.21 8.09 8.00
CA VAL A 54 -7.22 7.05 7.81
C VAL A 54 -7.59 6.98 6.32
N PRO A 55 -7.58 5.79 5.70
CA PRO A 55 -7.98 5.63 4.30
C PRO A 55 -9.50 5.79 4.14
N ASP A 56 -9.93 6.51 3.10
CA ASP A 56 -11.34 6.61 2.76
C ASP A 56 -11.85 5.24 2.28
N GLU A 57 -13.11 4.90 2.59
CA GLU A 57 -13.69 3.60 2.22
C GLU A 57 -13.70 3.39 0.69
N SER A 58 -13.95 4.45 -0.08
CA SER A 58 -13.87 4.44 -1.55
C SER A 58 -12.45 4.10 -2.04
N THR A 59 -11.42 4.54 -1.32
CA THR A 59 -10.01 4.25 -1.64
C THR A 59 -9.70 2.78 -1.40
N ILE A 60 -10.17 2.23 -0.26
CA ILE A 60 -10.04 0.81 0.03
C ILE A 60 -10.72 0.00 -1.09
N LYS A 61 -12.00 0.26 -1.37
CA LYS A 61 -12.77 -0.45 -2.40
C LYS A 61 -12.12 -0.36 -3.78
N ALA A 62 -11.65 0.83 -4.19
CA ALA A 62 -10.97 1.02 -5.46
C ALA A 62 -9.69 0.19 -5.57
N MET A 63 -8.88 0.14 -4.49
CA MET A 63 -7.65 -0.64 -4.48
C MET A 63 -7.90 -2.14 -4.40
N GLU A 64 -8.89 -2.60 -3.62
CA GLU A 64 -9.27 -4.01 -3.58
C GLU A 64 -9.81 -4.47 -4.94
N TYR A 65 -10.65 -3.66 -5.59
CA TYR A 65 -11.11 -3.91 -6.96
C TYR A 65 -9.95 -3.98 -7.95
N PHE A 66 -9.04 -3.01 -7.90
CA PHE A 66 -7.84 -3.02 -8.73
C PHE A 66 -7.03 -4.32 -8.57
N TYR A 67 -6.75 -4.72 -7.33
CA TYR A 67 -6.01 -5.94 -7.05
C TYR A 67 -6.77 -7.21 -7.49
N ARG A 68 -8.09 -7.27 -7.34
CA ARG A 68 -8.89 -8.39 -7.89
C ARG A 68 -8.73 -8.51 -9.40
N GLU A 69 -8.87 -7.40 -10.14
CA GLU A 69 -8.80 -7.43 -11.60
C GLU A 69 -7.40 -7.84 -12.10
N ILE A 70 -6.32 -7.27 -11.55
CA ILE A 70 -4.96 -7.61 -12.02
C ILE A 70 -4.56 -9.06 -11.70
N TYR A 71 -5.05 -9.64 -10.61
CA TYR A 71 -4.79 -11.04 -10.26
C TYR A 71 -5.66 -12.02 -11.06
N ALA A 72 -6.87 -11.60 -11.46
CA ALA A 72 -7.73 -12.39 -12.35
C ALA A 72 -7.07 -12.62 -13.72
N LEU A 73 -6.26 -11.67 -14.22
CA LEU A 73 -5.42 -11.86 -15.42
C LEU A 73 -4.42 -13.02 -15.28
N ASN A 74 -4.08 -13.40 -14.05
CA ASN A 74 -3.21 -14.53 -13.73
C ASN A 74 -4.00 -15.75 -13.20
N GLY A 75 -5.33 -15.78 -13.37
CA GLY A 75 -6.19 -16.89 -12.97
C GLY A 75 -6.48 -16.98 -11.47
N VAL A 76 -6.10 -15.96 -10.68
CA VAL A 76 -6.33 -15.92 -9.23
C VAL A 76 -7.55 -15.05 -8.93
N THR A 77 -8.63 -15.67 -8.48
CA THR A 77 -9.92 -14.98 -8.22
C THR A 77 -10.29 -14.89 -6.74
N ASP A 78 -9.76 -15.80 -5.91
CA ASP A 78 -10.03 -15.84 -4.46
C ASP A 78 -8.94 -15.15 -3.65
N ILE A 79 -8.89 -13.83 -3.74
CA ILE A 79 -7.95 -13.00 -2.97
C ILE A 79 -8.61 -12.56 -1.68
N GLN A 80 -7.96 -12.90 -0.56
CA GLN A 80 -8.38 -12.47 0.77
C GLN A 80 -7.69 -11.17 1.15
N PHE A 81 -8.49 -10.11 1.29
CA PHE A 81 -8.01 -8.79 1.68
C PHE A 81 -7.96 -8.64 3.22
N PRO A 82 -7.10 -7.76 3.76
CA PRO A 82 -7.11 -7.43 5.18
C PRO A 82 -8.47 -6.88 5.61
N GLN A 83 -9.04 -7.42 6.70
CA GLN A 83 -10.28 -6.90 7.28
C GLN A 83 -10.12 -5.47 7.85
N HIS A 84 -8.90 -5.10 8.23
CA HIS A 84 -8.59 -3.82 8.86
C HIS A 84 -7.29 -3.22 8.30
N TYR A 85 -7.26 -1.88 8.21
CA TYR A 85 -6.14 -1.09 7.71
C TYR A 85 -5.64 -0.14 8.82
N PRO A 86 -4.85 -0.65 9.80
CA PRO A 86 -4.41 0.16 10.94
C PRO A 86 -3.51 1.32 10.49
N VAL A 87 -3.62 2.46 11.16
CA VAL A 87 -2.81 3.67 10.93
C VAL A 87 -1.82 3.90 12.06
N SER A 88 -0.77 4.68 11.82
CA SER A 88 0.26 5.04 12.81
C SER A 88 0.95 3.83 13.46
N ARG A 89 1.10 2.74 12.72
CA ARG A 89 1.67 1.48 13.23
C ARG A 89 2.71 0.89 12.29
N LEU A 90 3.77 0.33 12.88
CA LEU A 90 4.68 -0.59 12.20
C LEU A 90 3.94 -1.90 11.94
N LEU A 91 3.84 -2.31 10.68
CA LEU A 91 3.02 -3.45 10.29
C LEU A 91 3.83 -4.73 10.05
N GLY A 92 5.08 -4.59 9.61
CA GLY A 92 5.87 -5.72 9.13
C GLY A 92 7.03 -5.25 8.26
N CYS A 93 7.52 -6.14 7.40
CA CYS A 93 8.57 -5.82 6.44
C CYS A 93 8.41 -6.61 5.14
N VAL A 94 9.03 -6.08 4.10
CA VAL A 94 9.28 -6.77 2.83
C VAL A 94 10.77 -6.76 2.55
N GLU A 95 11.19 -7.44 1.50
CA GLU A 95 12.54 -7.32 0.95
C GLU A 95 12.49 -6.56 -0.37
N VAL A 96 13.26 -5.48 -0.48
CA VAL A 96 13.47 -4.78 -1.75
C VAL A 96 14.60 -5.47 -2.50
N VAL A 97 14.26 -6.17 -3.57
CA VAL A 97 15.23 -6.93 -4.39
C VAL A 97 15.78 -6.11 -5.56
N GLY A 98 15.10 -5.04 -5.94
CA GLY A 98 15.48 -4.22 -7.06
C GLY A 98 14.67 -2.94 -7.21
N CYS A 99 15.10 -2.10 -8.13
CA CYS A 99 14.37 -0.91 -8.54
C CYS A 99 14.44 -0.79 -10.06
N LEU A 100 13.29 -0.67 -10.71
CA LEU A 100 13.18 -0.42 -12.16
C LEU A 100 12.42 0.86 -12.41
N THR A 101 12.52 1.40 -13.62
CA THR A 101 11.57 2.41 -14.08
C THR A 101 10.22 1.77 -14.40
N ARG A 102 9.17 2.60 -14.44
CA ARG A 102 7.82 2.19 -14.84
C ARG A 102 7.82 1.43 -16.17
N ASP A 103 8.46 2.00 -17.17
CA ASP A 103 8.40 1.52 -18.55
C ASP A 103 9.19 0.22 -18.70
N GLU A 104 10.32 0.08 -18.00
CA GLU A 104 11.06 -1.19 -17.92
C GLU A 104 10.22 -2.31 -17.34
N LEU A 105 9.55 -2.08 -16.20
CA LEU A 105 8.71 -3.10 -15.58
C LEU A 105 7.49 -3.43 -16.46
N ALA A 106 6.88 -2.43 -17.11
CA ALA A 106 5.75 -2.63 -18.01
C ALA A 106 6.09 -3.54 -19.20
N CYS A 107 7.32 -3.45 -19.71
CA CYS A 107 7.83 -4.24 -20.84
C CYS A 107 8.51 -5.56 -20.43
N TRP A 108 8.58 -5.89 -19.13
CA TRP A 108 9.33 -7.05 -18.69
C TRP A 108 8.52 -8.35 -18.77
N GLU A 109 8.44 -8.97 -19.94
CA GLU A 109 7.55 -10.11 -20.24
C GLU A 109 7.71 -11.34 -19.32
N MET A 110 8.89 -11.53 -18.72
CA MET A 110 9.13 -12.61 -17.76
C MET A 110 8.35 -12.42 -16.44
N VAL A 111 7.82 -11.23 -16.19
CA VAL A 111 7.02 -10.89 -15.02
C VAL A 111 5.53 -10.97 -15.35
N PRO A 112 4.69 -11.61 -14.51
CA PRO A 112 3.26 -11.75 -14.75
C PRO A 112 2.58 -10.40 -15.04
N GLU A 113 1.65 -10.40 -16.00
CA GLU A 113 0.97 -9.17 -16.45
C GLU A 113 0.36 -8.36 -15.29
N GLY A 114 -0.30 -9.01 -14.33
CA GLY A 114 -0.87 -8.31 -13.19
C GLY A 114 0.16 -7.54 -12.37
N VAL A 115 1.38 -8.06 -12.21
CA VAL A 115 2.48 -7.40 -11.51
C VAL A 115 2.98 -6.19 -12.31
N ARG A 116 3.09 -6.33 -13.64
CA ARG A 116 3.50 -5.23 -14.53
C ARG A 116 2.53 -4.06 -14.46
N LEU A 117 1.24 -4.32 -14.29
CA LEU A 117 0.20 -3.29 -14.13
C LEU A 117 0.27 -2.54 -12.78
N GLU A 118 1.02 -3.02 -11.79
CA GLU A 118 1.29 -2.25 -10.56
C GLU A 118 2.24 -1.07 -10.80
N ALA A 119 2.92 -1.03 -11.95
CA ALA A 119 3.83 0.05 -12.36
C ALA A 119 3.07 1.34 -12.69
N GLN A 120 2.65 2.07 -11.66
CA GLN A 120 1.87 3.31 -11.78
C GLN A 120 2.69 4.57 -11.42
N THR A 121 3.99 4.44 -11.13
CA THR A 121 4.88 5.54 -10.73
C THR A 121 6.26 5.39 -11.35
N ASN A 122 7.01 6.49 -11.49
CA ASN A 122 8.29 6.55 -12.20
C ASN A 122 9.30 5.47 -11.79
N TYR A 123 9.48 5.25 -10.48
CA TYR A 123 10.35 4.22 -9.95
C TYR A 123 9.54 3.16 -9.21
N CYS A 124 9.79 1.91 -9.59
CA CYS A 124 9.12 0.72 -9.09
C CYS A 124 10.11 -0.09 -8.25
N TRP A 125 9.92 -0.07 -6.94
CA TRP A 125 10.70 -0.86 -6.00
C TRP A 125 10.08 -2.25 -5.92
N LEU A 126 10.87 -3.27 -6.26
CA LEU A 126 10.41 -4.64 -6.39
C LEU A 126 10.49 -5.31 -5.02
N CYS A 127 9.34 -5.75 -4.50
CA CYS A 127 9.22 -6.25 -3.13
C CYS A 127 8.90 -7.75 -3.11
N GLU A 128 9.69 -8.51 -2.35
CA GLU A 128 9.51 -9.94 -2.10
C GLU A 128 9.39 -10.25 -0.60
N ARG A 129 9.13 -11.53 -0.29
CA ARG A 129 9.17 -12.10 1.07
C ARG A 129 8.45 -11.25 2.12
N PRO A 130 7.16 -10.91 1.92
CA PRO A 130 6.39 -10.16 2.89
C PRO A 130 6.27 -10.92 4.21
N GLN A 131 6.50 -10.20 5.31
CA GLN A 131 6.35 -10.68 6.68
C GLN A 131 5.55 -9.65 7.46
N LYS A 132 4.55 -10.09 8.21
CA LYS A 132 3.70 -9.22 9.02
C LYS A 132 3.97 -9.44 10.50
N LEU A 133 3.85 -8.38 11.29
CA LEU A 133 3.81 -8.48 12.73
C LEU A 133 2.48 -9.05 13.16
N LEU A 134 2.51 -10.03 14.08
CA LEU A 134 1.28 -10.54 14.72
C LEU A 134 0.53 -9.42 15.44
N ILE A 135 1.28 -8.52 16.08
CA ILE A 135 0.74 -7.34 16.76
C ILE A 135 1.49 -6.11 16.22
N PRO A 136 0.85 -5.26 15.41
CA PRO A 136 1.47 -4.04 14.90
C PRO A 136 1.83 -3.05 16.01
N PHE A 137 3.04 -2.49 15.95
CA PHE A 137 3.54 -1.59 16.99
C PHE A 137 3.14 -0.15 16.73
N GLU A 138 2.61 0.52 17.73
CA GLU A 138 2.35 1.95 17.66
C GLU A 138 3.66 2.73 17.72
N MET A 139 3.88 3.58 16.72
CA MET A 139 5.05 4.46 16.65
C MET A 139 4.82 5.59 15.66
N ARG A 140 5.59 6.67 15.80
CA ARG A 140 5.61 7.75 14.82
C ARG A 140 6.34 7.31 13.55
N GLY A 141 5.74 7.61 12.40
CA GLY A 141 6.39 7.50 11.09
C GLY A 141 7.11 8.78 10.70
N TYR A 142 8.11 8.67 9.82
CA TYR A 142 8.87 9.79 9.29
C TYR A 142 8.81 9.82 7.75
N GLN A 143 9.15 10.98 7.17
CA GLN A 143 9.27 11.17 5.73
C GLN A 143 10.56 10.50 5.21
N GLY A 144 10.51 10.00 3.97
CA GLY A 144 11.61 9.27 3.36
C GLY A 144 11.85 7.90 4.01
N VAL A 145 13.00 7.30 3.71
CA VAL A 145 13.47 6.09 4.40
C VAL A 145 14.26 6.52 5.63
N TYR A 146 13.95 5.92 6.78
CA TYR A 146 14.59 6.21 8.06
C TYR A 146 14.95 4.91 8.78
N ASN A 147 15.86 4.97 9.76
CA ASN A 147 16.19 3.80 10.57
C ASN A 147 15.20 3.65 11.73
N LEU A 148 14.70 2.42 11.96
CA LEU A 148 14.00 2.10 13.19
C LEU A 148 14.94 2.26 14.40
N GLU A 149 14.37 2.70 15.51
CA GLU A 149 15.03 2.63 16.81
C GLU A 149 15.37 1.17 17.16
N ARG A 150 16.54 0.96 17.76
CA ARG A 150 17.05 -0.39 18.06
C ARG A 150 16.06 -1.21 18.89
N LYS A 151 15.44 -0.62 19.91
CA LYS A 151 14.47 -1.30 20.78
C LYS A 151 13.23 -1.78 20.01
N ILE A 152 12.71 -0.94 19.11
CA ILE A 152 11.56 -1.26 18.25
C ILE A 152 11.93 -2.37 17.29
N TYR A 153 13.09 -2.26 16.62
CA TYR A 153 13.59 -3.29 15.72
C TYR A 153 13.75 -4.65 16.40
N ASP A 154 14.44 -4.68 17.54
CA ASP A 154 14.71 -5.92 18.28
C ASP A 154 13.40 -6.61 18.67
N ALA A 155 12.39 -5.84 19.11
CA ALA A 155 11.06 -6.36 19.41
C ALA A 155 10.32 -6.83 18.15
N ALA A 156 10.42 -6.09 17.04
CA ALA A 156 9.67 -6.36 15.83
C ALA A 156 10.15 -7.65 15.17
N VAL A 157 11.46 -7.88 15.10
CA VAL A 157 12.04 -9.11 14.54
C VAL A 157 11.48 -10.36 15.23
N ARG A 158 11.25 -10.32 16.54
CA ARG A 158 10.68 -11.44 17.31
C ARG A 158 9.20 -11.69 17.03
N GLY A 159 8.48 -10.69 16.52
CA GLY A 159 7.04 -10.76 16.25
C GLY A 159 6.65 -11.00 14.79
N LEU A 160 7.64 -11.22 13.90
CA LEU A 160 7.39 -11.43 12.47
C LEU A 160 6.88 -12.83 12.19
N SER A 161 5.86 -12.90 11.33
CA SER A 161 5.37 -14.12 10.72
C SER A 161 5.45 -14.00 9.20
N PRO A 162 5.87 -15.05 8.48
CA PRO A 162 5.74 -15.09 7.02
C PRO A 162 4.27 -14.98 6.61
N VAL A 163 4.05 -14.45 5.40
CA VAL A 163 2.72 -14.33 4.80
C VAL A 163 2.62 -15.24 3.59
N ASN A 164 1.48 -15.92 3.47
CA ASN A 164 1.12 -16.68 2.28
C ASN A 164 0.53 -15.72 1.25
N SER A 165 1.38 -15.22 0.34
CA SER A 165 0.94 -14.35 -0.76
C SER A 165 0.00 -15.12 -1.71
N PRO A 166 -1.07 -14.49 -2.26
CA PRO A 166 -1.96 -15.15 -3.21
C PRO A 166 -1.25 -15.60 -4.49
N LEU A 167 -0.25 -14.84 -4.93
CA LEU A 167 0.66 -15.20 -6.01
C LEU A 167 2.07 -14.76 -5.63
N PRO A 168 2.88 -15.62 -4.99
CA PRO A 168 4.27 -15.32 -4.66
C PRO A 168 5.05 -15.04 -5.95
N VAL A 169 5.71 -13.88 -6.00
CA VAL A 169 6.55 -13.50 -7.15
C VAL A 169 8.00 -13.53 -6.73
N LYS A 170 8.82 -14.13 -7.58
CA LYS A 170 10.27 -14.02 -7.54
C LYS A 170 10.72 -13.30 -8.79
N PHE A 171 11.23 -12.09 -8.65
CA PHE A 171 11.66 -11.27 -9.77
C PHE A 171 12.92 -11.89 -10.39
N PRO A 172 12.92 -12.15 -11.71
CA PRO A 172 14.09 -12.72 -12.36
C PRO A 172 15.25 -11.74 -12.30
N LEU A 173 16.46 -12.20 -12.01
CA LEU A 173 17.65 -11.34 -12.02
C LEU A 173 18.28 -11.38 -13.42
N PRO A 174 18.59 -10.22 -14.05
CA PRO A 174 19.33 -10.18 -15.31
C PRO A 174 20.69 -10.89 -15.23
N ASP A 175 21.41 -10.73 -14.12
CA ASP A 175 22.57 -11.57 -13.78
C ASP A 175 22.26 -12.34 -12.49
N PRO A 176 22.05 -13.67 -12.55
CA PRO A 176 21.79 -14.49 -11.38
C PRO A 176 22.91 -14.48 -10.33
N ARG A 177 24.13 -14.11 -10.72
CA ARG A 177 25.31 -14.01 -9.82
C ARG A 177 25.40 -12.66 -9.13
N ASP A 178 24.67 -11.66 -9.63
CA ASP A 178 24.52 -10.35 -9.00
C ASP A 178 23.08 -10.19 -8.49
N PRO A 179 22.84 -10.46 -7.18
CA PRO A 179 21.56 -10.20 -6.52
C PRO A 179 21.07 -8.76 -6.65
N PHE A 180 21.95 -7.83 -7.06
CA PHE A 180 21.69 -6.42 -7.18
C PHE A 180 21.62 -5.96 -8.64
N SER A 181 21.49 -6.88 -9.59
CA SER A 181 21.39 -6.59 -11.03
C SER A 181 20.12 -5.83 -11.42
N LEU A 182 19.08 -5.79 -10.57
CA LEU A 182 17.85 -5.03 -10.82
C LEU A 182 17.99 -3.55 -10.39
N LYS A 183 18.56 -2.73 -11.27
CA LYS A 183 18.64 -1.25 -11.15
C LYS A 183 18.01 -0.59 -12.39
N PRO A 184 17.64 0.70 -12.34
CA PRO A 184 17.16 1.39 -13.55
C PRO A 184 18.19 1.26 -14.69
N GLY A 185 17.72 0.93 -15.88
CA GLY A 185 18.52 0.63 -17.07
C GLY A 185 18.88 -0.86 -17.24
N SER A 186 18.52 -1.74 -16.31
CA SER A 186 19.00 -3.15 -16.33
C SER A 186 18.21 -4.08 -17.24
N ILE A 187 17.05 -3.63 -17.74
CA ILE A 187 16.20 -4.42 -18.65
C ILE A 187 16.44 -3.98 -20.12
N SER A 188 17.60 -3.38 -20.44
CA SER A 188 17.83 -2.76 -21.75
C SER A 188 17.80 -3.75 -22.93
N ALA A 189 16.96 -3.41 -23.92
CA ALA A 189 16.84 -3.94 -25.28
C ALA A 189 15.99 -5.20 -25.53
N PHE A 190 14.73 -5.20 -25.06
CA PHE A 190 13.64 -5.90 -25.74
C PHE A 190 12.55 -4.91 -26.16
N THR A 191 12.91 -3.98 -27.03
CA THR A 191 11.93 -3.19 -27.79
C THR A 191 12.16 -3.43 -29.28
N PRO A 192 11.43 -4.35 -29.92
CA PRO A 192 10.90 -3.97 -31.21
C PRO A 192 10.10 -2.69 -30.98
N LYS A 193 10.28 -1.67 -31.81
CA LYS A 193 9.25 -0.65 -32.03
C LYS A 193 8.03 -1.36 -32.65
N SER A 194 7.33 -2.17 -31.87
CA SER A 194 6.04 -2.72 -32.24
C SER A 194 5.01 -1.98 -31.41
N LYS A 195 4.11 -1.32 -32.16
CA LYS A 195 2.86 -0.69 -31.75
C LYS A 195 2.42 -1.13 -30.36
N ALA A 196 2.03 -0.14 -29.54
CA ALA A 196 1.10 -0.35 -28.43
C ALA A 196 0.13 -1.44 -28.86
N THR A 197 0.34 -2.65 -28.35
CA THR A 197 -0.59 -3.73 -28.62
C THR A 197 -1.70 -3.41 -27.64
N GLU A 198 -2.59 -2.52 -28.09
CA GLU A 198 -3.98 -2.51 -27.67
C GLU A 198 -4.58 -3.86 -28.10
N VAL A 199 -4.06 -4.97 -27.55
CA VAL A 199 -4.93 -6.10 -27.27
C VAL A 199 -5.94 -5.51 -26.32
N GLY A 200 -7.18 -5.36 -26.79
CA GLY A 200 -8.23 -4.62 -26.10
C GLY A 200 -8.27 -5.01 -24.63
N ARG A 201 -7.68 -4.17 -23.78
CA ARG A 201 -7.83 -4.32 -22.33
C ARG A 201 -9.32 -4.33 -22.06
N SER A 202 -9.76 -5.28 -21.24
CA SER A 202 -11.17 -5.28 -20.84
C SER A 202 -11.55 -3.90 -20.30
N SER A 203 -12.81 -3.52 -20.50
CA SER A 203 -13.33 -2.30 -19.88
C SER A 203 -13.12 -2.33 -18.36
N SER A 204 -13.23 -3.51 -17.74
CA SER A 204 -13.03 -3.71 -16.30
C SER A 204 -11.61 -3.37 -15.82
N ILE A 205 -10.56 -3.86 -16.48
CA ILE A 205 -9.18 -3.59 -16.06
C ILE A 205 -8.83 -2.10 -16.22
N SER A 206 -9.36 -1.48 -17.27
CA SER A 206 -9.15 -0.05 -17.52
C SER A 206 -9.81 0.81 -16.44
N LEU A 207 -11.04 0.46 -16.02
CA LEU A 207 -11.72 1.10 -14.90
C LEU A 207 -10.98 0.88 -13.58
N ALA A 208 -10.48 -0.32 -13.33
CA ALA A 208 -9.67 -0.64 -12.15
C ALA A 208 -8.40 0.23 -12.07
N ILE A 209 -7.67 0.36 -13.18
CA ILE A 209 -6.47 1.21 -13.24
C ILE A 209 -6.83 2.68 -12.97
N ALA A 210 -7.88 3.18 -13.61
CA ALA A 210 -8.34 4.56 -13.41
C ALA A 210 -8.74 4.83 -11.95
N GLY A 211 -9.46 3.89 -11.33
CA GLY A 211 -9.83 3.95 -9.90
C GLY A 211 -8.61 3.98 -8.98
N ALA A 212 -7.61 3.13 -9.23
CA ALA A 212 -6.36 3.11 -8.47
C ALA A 212 -5.55 4.40 -8.61
N GLN A 213 -5.50 4.97 -9.82
CA GLN A 213 -4.83 6.25 -10.07
C GLN A 213 -5.52 7.41 -9.35
N ALA A 214 -6.86 7.48 -9.43
CA ALA A 214 -7.64 8.48 -8.69
C ALA A 214 -7.42 8.36 -7.18
N ALA A 215 -7.41 7.14 -6.66
CA ALA A 215 -7.08 6.84 -5.27
C ALA A 215 -5.68 7.32 -4.87
N ALA A 216 -4.65 7.16 -5.71
CA ALA A 216 -3.29 7.62 -5.39
C ALA A 216 -3.16 9.15 -5.34
N ILE A 217 -3.86 9.87 -6.22
CA ILE A 217 -3.74 11.34 -6.36
C ILE A 217 -4.21 12.10 -5.10
N GLN A 218 -5.14 11.54 -4.32
CA GLN A 218 -5.70 12.21 -3.14
C GLN A 218 -4.64 12.61 -2.09
N PHE A 219 -3.49 11.91 -2.05
CA PHE A 219 -2.41 12.17 -1.10
C PHE A 219 -1.38 13.16 -1.65
N SER A 220 -1.32 13.35 -2.98
CA SER A 220 -0.35 14.26 -3.62
C SER A 220 -0.75 15.74 -3.55
N LYS A 221 -2.05 16.05 -3.44
CA LYS A 221 -2.56 17.43 -3.53
C LYS A 221 -2.26 18.29 -2.29
N LYS A 222 -1.85 17.68 -1.17
CA LYS A 222 -1.68 18.41 0.11
C LYS A 222 -0.27 18.97 0.31
N ASP A 223 0.74 18.43 -0.39
CA ASP A 223 2.13 18.90 -0.28
C ASP A 223 2.39 20.21 -1.05
N GLN A 224 1.50 20.59 -1.99
CA GLN A 224 1.63 21.83 -2.75
C GLN A 224 1.08 23.07 -2.02
N ASN A 225 0.27 22.90 -0.97
CA ASN A 225 -0.32 24.02 -0.24
C ASN A 225 0.57 24.59 0.89
N PHE A 226 1.78 24.06 1.07
CA PHE A 226 2.75 24.58 2.06
C PHE A 226 3.83 25.51 1.48
N HIS A 227 3.76 25.85 0.18
CA HIS A 227 4.72 26.76 -0.46
C HIS A 227 4.10 27.96 -1.21
N SER A 228 2.87 28.35 -0.90
CA SER A 228 2.25 29.57 -1.45
C SER A 228 1.92 30.58 -0.35
N THR A 229 2.89 31.00 0.46
CA THR A 229 2.81 32.26 1.22
C THR A 229 4.21 32.83 1.50
N THR A 230 4.97 33.17 0.46
CA THR A 230 6.07 34.17 0.54
C THR A 230 6.58 34.49 -0.87
N ALA A 231 5.79 35.24 -1.63
CA ALA A 231 6.26 35.89 -2.85
C ALA A 231 5.35 37.07 -3.20
N ARG A 232 5.44 38.14 -2.42
CA ARG A 232 5.06 39.48 -2.89
C ARG A 232 6.08 40.50 -2.39
N ASN A 233 6.62 41.23 -3.37
CA ASN A 233 7.23 42.55 -3.32
C ASN A 233 8.76 42.59 -3.19
N ASN A 234 9.43 42.48 -4.34
CA ASN A 234 10.70 43.17 -4.60
C ASN A 234 10.57 43.94 -5.92
N ALA A 235 10.44 45.26 -5.83
CA ALA A 235 10.68 46.22 -6.92
C ALA A 235 11.47 47.40 -6.31
N PRO A 236 12.37 48.04 -7.08
CA PRO A 236 13.55 48.70 -6.53
C PRO A 236 13.30 50.13 -6.05
N ALA A 237 14.14 50.55 -5.12
CA ALA A 237 14.16 51.86 -4.49
C ALA A 237 14.61 52.97 -5.46
N THR A 238 13.89 54.09 -5.45
CA THR A 238 14.37 55.42 -5.82
C THR A 238 14.00 56.41 -4.73
N MET A 239 14.93 57.32 -4.49
CA MET A 239 15.06 58.27 -3.38
C MET A 239 13.83 59.16 -3.16
N ASN A 240 13.54 59.49 -1.90
CA ASN A 240 13.53 60.88 -1.40
C ASN A 240 13.37 60.94 0.12
N ALA A 241 13.96 62.01 0.66
CA ALA A 241 14.06 62.38 2.05
C ALA A 241 12.72 62.78 2.68
N ASP A 242 12.56 62.55 3.98
CA ASP A 242 12.50 63.59 5.01
C ASP A 242 11.89 63.05 6.32
N ASN A 243 12.33 63.71 7.40
CA ASN A 243 12.07 63.46 8.81
C ASN A 243 10.60 63.26 9.17
N GLU A 244 10.30 62.40 10.15
CA GLU A 244 9.71 62.83 11.44
C GLU A 244 9.59 61.69 12.44
N VAL A 245 9.55 62.10 13.71
CA VAL A 245 9.75 61.37 14.96
C VAL A 245 8.41 61.27 15.69
N THR A 246 8.22 60.19 16.48
CA THR A 246 7.21 60.02 17.57
C THR A 246 5.72 60.00 17.14
N ASP A 247 4.74 59.40 17.82
CA ASP A 247 4.64 58.80 19.15
C ASP A 247 3.39 57.87 19.18
N THR A 248 3.49 56.81 19.97
CA THR A 248 2.54 56.26 20.97
C THR A 248 1.00 56.43 20.87
N ALA A 249 0.34 55.35 21.32
CA ALA A 249 -1.02 55.20 21.93
C ALA A 249 -2.15 54.74 20.99
N ARG A 250 -2.61 53.48 21.10
CA ARG A 250 -3.70 52.99 22.00
C ARG A 250 -4.94 53.89 22.02
N SER A 251 -6.07 53.41 21.49
CA SER A 251 -7.36 53.32 22.23
C SER A 251 -8.58 52.89 21.38
N TYR A 252 -9.17 51.77 21.83
CA TYR A 252 -10.59 51.39 22.01
C TYR A 252 -11.73 51.94 21.10
N ASN A 253 -12.51 50.96 20.59
CA ASN A 253 -13.98 50.82 20.54
C ASN A 253 -14.85 52.01 20.07
N LEU A 254 -15.75 51.78 19.09
CA LEU A 254 -17.17 51.45 19.31
C LEU A 254 -17.95 51.37 17.99
N ARG A 255 -19.08 50.65 18.06
CA ARG A 255 -20.09 50.40 17.01
C ARG A 255 -20.96 51.63 16.70
N SER A 256 -21.48 51.66 15.46
CA SER A 256 -22.83 52.10 15.06
C SER A 256 -22.99 51.74 13.56
N ASP A 257 -23.77 50.75 13.14
CA ASP A 257 -25.23 50.67 13.02
C ASP A 257 -25.86 51.63 11.99
N GLY A 258 -26.60 51.06 11.03
CA GLY A 258 -27.67 51.73 10.29
C GLY A 258 -27.54 52.00 8.78
N ARG A 259 -28.19 51.12 7.98
CA ARG A 259 -29.00 51.38 6.75
C ARG A 259 -28.35 52.05 5.52
N SER A 260 -28.73 51.82 4.27
CA SER A 260 -29.51 50.84 3.49
C SER A 260 -29.57 51.45 2.08
N MET A 261 -29.31 50.69 1.02
CA MET A 261 -29.97 50.93 -0.27
C MET A 261 -29.87 49.69 -1.16
N GLU A 262 -31.03 49.24 -1.58
CA GLU A 262 -31.30 48.12 -2.48
C GLU A 262 -30.88 48.44 -3.92
N ASN A 263 -30.54 47.40 -4.68
CA ASN A 263 -30.94 47.25 -6.07
C ASN A 263 -30.87 45.76 -6.44
N ASP A 264 -32.04 45.13 -6.36
CA ASP A 264 -32.71 44.32 -7.38
C ASP A 264 -31.91 43.36 -8.29
N ASN A 265 -32.35 42.08 -8.19
CA ASN A 265 -32.71 41.16 -9.29
C ASN A 265 -31.58 40.71 -10.25
N ILE A 266 -31.33 39.42 -10.53
CA ILE A 266 -32.27 38.36 -10.91
C ILE A 266 -31.72 36.97 -10.55
N SER A 267 -32.70 36.12 -10.24
CA SER A 267 -32.75 34.70 -9.90
C SER A 267 -31.87 33.71 -10.68
N SER A 268 -31.36 32.77 -9.89
CA SER A 268 -31.10 31.36 -10.15
C SER A 268 -32.26 30.66 -10.87
N THR A 269 -31.95 29.82 -11.85
CA THR A 269 -32.51 28.47 -12.07
C THR A 269 -31.82 27.83 -13.28
N GLU A 270 -31.58 26.51 -13.20
CA GLU A 270 -31.00 25.60 -14.20
C GLU A 270 -29.51 25.25 -14.02
N LEU A 271 -29.25 24.31 -13.10
CA LEU A 271 -28.54 23.04 -13.38
C LEU A 271 -28.35 22.28 -12.06
N ASP A 272 -29.46 21.87 -11.47
CA ASP A 272 -29.50 20.86 -10.41
C ASP A 272 -30.36 19.71 -10.91
N MET A 273 -29.78 18.84 -11.74
CA MET A 273 -30.27 17.47 -11.98
C MET A 273 -29.12 16.61 -12.53
N LYS A 274 -28.96 15.42 -11.93
CA LYS A 274 -28.14 14.26 -12.33
C LYS A 274 -26.78 14.11 -11.62
N PHE A 275 -26.85 13.72 -10.36
CA PHE A 275 -25.93 12.72 -9.81
C PHE A 275 -26.77 11.70 -9.04
N ASP A 276 -27.34 10.76 -9.79
CA ASP A 276 -28.01 9.59 -9.22
C ASP A 276 -27.17 8.33 -9.48
N ASP A 277 -26.85 7.69 -8.38
CA ASP A 277 -26.71 6.25 -8.15
C ASP A 277 -26.20 5.38 -9.31
N THR A 278 -24.88 5.12 -9.33
CA THR A 278 -24.34 3.97 -10.08
C THR A 278 -23.95 2.87 -9.09
N THR A 279 -24.91 1.97 -8.92
CA THR A 279 -24.85 0.70 -8.20
C THR A 279 -23.63 -0.13 -8.64
N PHE A 280 -22.68 -0.34 -7.72
CA PHE A 280 -21.68 -1.42 -7.83
C PHE A 280 -22.42 -2.77 -7.88
N PRO A 281 -22.05 -3.75 -8.72
CA PRO A 281 -22.74 -5.03 -8.77
C PRO A 281 -22.64 -5.76 -7.42
N LEU A 282 -23.76 -5.82 -6.70
CA LEU A 282 -23.92 -6.62 -5.49
C LEU A 282 -23.96 -8.09 -5.88
N TYR A 283 -22.90 -8.85 -5.58
CA TYR A 283 -22.91 -10.29 -5.78
C TYR A 283 -23.92 -10.94 -4.83
N ARG A 284 -24.89 -11.65 -5.42
CA ARG A 284 -25.98 -12.36 -4.73
C ARG A 284 -25.47 -13.69 -4.19
N GLU A 285 -25.36 -13.78 -2.87
CA GLU A 285 -25.03 -15.01 -2.15
C GLU A 285 -26.19 -16.02 -2.33
N LYS A 286 -25.95 -17.10 -3.08
CA LYS A 286 -26.91 -18.23 -3.17
C LYS A 286 -26.74 -19.12 -1.95
N LYS A 287 -27.59 -18.89 -0.94
CA LYS A 287 -27.93 -19.91 0.07
C LYS A 287 -28.52 -21.14 -0.64
N ARG A 288 -27.89 -22.30 -0.50
CA ARG A 288 -28.54 -23.59 -0.70
C ARG A 288 -28.58 -24.32 0.64
N SER A 289 -29.79 -24.41 1.18
CA SER A 289 -30.20 -25.34 2.21
C SER A 289 -30.53 -26.69 1.57
N SER A 290 -30.01 -27.78 2.13
CA SER A 290 -30.62 -29.10 2.00
C SER A 290 -30.37 -29.90 3.27
N ASN A 291 -31.42 -30.09 4.04
CA ASN A 291 -31.55 -31.12 5.07
C ASN A 291 -32.11 -32.41 4.44
N TYR A 292 -32.03 -33.49 5.22
CA TYR A 292 -32.43 -34.89 5.01
C TYR A 292 -31.31 -35.78 4.46
N SER A 293 -31.05 -36.99 4.94
CA SER A 293 -31.34 -37.75 6.18
C SER A 293 -30.62 -39.10 6.04
N GLU A 294 -30.39 -39.76 7.16
CA GLU A 294 -29.77 -41.08 7.31
C GLU A 294 -30.28 -42.18 6.38
N GLY A 295 -29.38 -43.10 6.03
CA GLY A 295 -29.68 -44.36 5.35
C GLY A 295 -28.52 -45.35 5.44
N SER A 296 -28.55 -46.19 6.48
CA SER A 296 -27.68 -47.34 6.73
C SER A 296 -27.85 -48.45 5.69
N SER A 297 -26.76 -49.07 5.20
CA SER A 297 -26.72 -50.52 4.93
C SER A 297 -25.28 -51.05 4.77
N ARG A 298 -25.13 -52.32 5.12
CA ARG A 298 -23.90 -53.06 5.47
C ARG A 298 -23.22 -53.77 4.28
N GLN A 299 -21.90 -53.92 4.43
CA GLN A 299 -21.04 -55.09 4.11
C GLN A 299 -21.04 -55.70 2.70
N ASN A 300 -19.86 -55.75 2.08
CA ASN A 300 -19.11 -57.01 1.96
C ASN A 300 -17.62 -56.83 1.62
N ARG A 301 -16.84 -57.84 2.01
CA ARG A 301 -15.38 -57.91 2.23
C ARG A 301 -14.58 -58.42 1.02
N SER A 302 -13.25 -58.28 1.18
CA SER A 302 -12.11 -59.03 0.60
C SER A 302 -11.47 -58.38 -0.63
N THR A 303 -10.14 -58.28 -0.80
CA THR A 303 -8.94 -59.00 -0.30
C THR A 303 -7.77 -58.00 -0.25
N GLY A 304 -6.93 -57.93 0.80
CA GLY A 304 -5.67 -58.68 0.91
C GLY A 304 -4.47 -57.71 0.99
N ALA A 305 -3.90 -57.52 2.18
CA ALA A 305 -2.71 -56.71 2.41
C ALA A 305 -1.75 -57.44 3.35
N GLU A 306 -0.52 -57.66 2.88
CA GLU A 306 0.64 -58.10 3.65
C GLU A 306 1.28 -56.92 4.39
N ALA A 307 1.94 -57.25 5.50
CA ALA A 307 2.45 -56.37 6.54
C ALA A 307 3.68 -55.54 6.13
N ASP A 308 3.84 -54.34 6.72
CA ASP A 308 5.00 -54.08 7.59
C ASP A 308 4.73 -52.87 8.51
N LEU A 309 5.11 -53.01 9.77
CA LEU A 309 4.78 -52.16 10.90
C LEU A 309 6.07 -51.46 11.36
N ARG A 310 6.17 -50.13 11.22
CA ARG A 310 7.22 -49.34 11.90
C ARG A 310 6.63 -48.23 12.75
N GLN A 311 7.00 -48.31 14.02
CA GLN A 311 6.49 -47.60 15.19
C GLN A 311 6.98 -46.14 15.24
N TYR A 312 6.06 -45.24 15.61
CA TYR A 312 6.34 -43.91 16.14
C TYR A 312 6.48 -43.97 17.68
N PRO A 313 7.47 -43.29 18.30
CA PRO A 313 7.55 -43.21 19.76
C PRO A 313 6.66 -42.10 20.33
N GLN A 314 5.77 -42.48 21.25
CA GLN A 314 4.96 -41.57 22.08
C GLN A 314 5.72 -41.13 23.34
N ALA A 315 5.41 -39.90 23.78
CA ALA A 315 5.90 -39.27 25.01
C ALA A 315 5.19 -39.81 26.27
N PRO A 316 5.86 -39.86 27.44
CA PRO A 316 5.25 -40.36 28.68
C PRO A 316 4.46 -39.28 29.43
N SER A 317 3.24 -39.64 29.78
CA SER A 317 2.26 -38.91 30.57
C SER A 317 2.39 -39.22 32.07
N LYS A 318 2.99 -38.31 32.85
CA LYS A 318 2.70 -38.11 34.29
C LYS A 318 3.03 -36.67 34.66
N ILE A 319 2.00 -35.83 34.80
CA ILE A 319 1.79 -34.76 35.79
C ILE A 319 0.42 -34.15 35.43
N PHE A 320 -0.60 -34.58 36.16
CA PHE A 320 -1.90 -33.93 36.24
C PHE A 320 -2.04 -33.39 37.67
N ALA A 321 -2.78 -32.29 37.79
CA ALA A 321 -3.30 -31.67 39.01
C ALA A 321 -2.39 -30.68 39.76
N ALA A 322 -2.46 -29.40 39.36
CA ALA A 322 -2.68 -28.25 40.26
C ALA A 322 -2.62 -26.94 39.47
N ALA A 323 -3.78 -26.39 39.07
CA ALA A 323 -4.01 -24.93 38.87
C ALA A 323 -5.39 -24.67 38.23
N LEU A 324 -6.47 -25.11 38.87
CA LEU A 324 -7.82 -24.58 38.64
C LEU A 324 -8.48 -24.31 40.00
N LYS A 325 -7.94 -23.32 40.72
CA LYS A 325 -8.56 -22.72 41.90
C LYS A 325 -8.17 -21.24 41.99
N SER A 326 -8.69 -20.46 41.05
CA SER A 326 -8.75 -19.01 41.13
C SER A 326 -9.91 -18.51 40.28
N LEU A 327 -11.12 -18.96 40.63
CA LEU A 327 -12.35 -18.27 40.28
C LEU A 327 -13.42 -18.67 41.30
N LYS A 328 -13.96 -17.66 41.99
CA LYS A 328 -14.89 -17.68 43.14
C LYS A 328 -14.21 -17.76 44.52
N GLN A 329 -13.78 -16.61 45.02
CA GLN A 329 -14.52 -15.86 46.05
C GLN A 329 -14.20 -14.38 45.95
#